data_AF-A0A843AU75-F1
#
_entry.id   AF-A0A843AU75-F1
#
_cell.length_a   1.000
_cell.length_b   1.000
_cell.length_c   1.000
_cell.angle_alpha   90.00
_cell.angle_beta   90.00
_cell.angle_gamma   90.00
#
_symmetry.space_group_name_H-M   'P 1'
#
loop_
_entity.id
_entity.type
_entity.pdbx_description
1 polymer ?
#
loop_
_entity_poly.entity_id
_entity_poly.type
_entity_poly.pdbx_seq_one_letter_code
_entity_poly.pdbx_strand_id
1 'polypeptide(L)'
;MKGPQKYRSKGRIFADILRAVADDGPVKVTHVLYKANLSHDRLTKYLQQLEESGLVIREQDGERAAYLITDKGTKFIAEFRKMEEFADAFGLDI
;
A
#
# COMPACT_ATOMS: atom_id res chain seq x y z
N MET A 1 8.76 -8.25 -24.19
CA MET A 1 9.49 -8.57 -22.94
C MET A 1 9.35 -7.36 -22.02
N LYS A 2 8.70 -7.48 -20.85
CA LYS A 2 8.70 -6.39 -19.86
C LYS A 2 10.11 -6.30 -19.28
N GLY A 3 10.74 -5.12 -19.34
CA GLY A 3 12.10 -4.88 -18.84
C GLY A 3 12.23 -5.20 -17.34
N PRO A 4 13.47 -5.23 -16.80
CA PRO A 4 13.70 -5.58 -15.41
C PRO A 4 12.87 -4.67 -14.51
N GLN A 5 12.05 -5.28 -13.65
CA GLN A 5 11.16 -4.54 -12.76
C GLN A 5 12.02 -3.74 -11.77
N LYS A 6 12.05 -2.41 -11.95
CA LYS A 6 12.70 -1.48 -11.04
C LYS A 6 12.31 -1.81 -9.61
N TYR A 7 13.31 -1.87 -8.72
CA TYR A 7 13.07 -2.13 -7.31
C TYR A 7 12.13 -1.05 -6.76
N ARG A 8 10.94 -1.46 -6.30
CA ARG A 8 9.96 -0.53 -5.76
C ARG A 8 10.48 0.01 -4.44
N SER A 9 10.56 1.33 -4.32
CA SER A 9 10.85 2.00 -3.06
C SER A 9 9.84 1.60 -1.99
N LYS A 10 10.24 1.63 -0.71
CA LYS A 10 9.34 1.30 0.40
C LYS A 10 8.09 2.17 0.40
N GLY A 11 8.24 3.46 0.07
CA GLY A 11 7.11 4.39 -0.07
C GLY A 11 6.13 3.96 -1.14
N ARG A 12 6.63 3.51 -2.30
CA ARG A 12 5.78 3.01 -3.38
C ARG A 12 5.04 1.73 -3.01
N ILE A 13 5.70 0.82 -2.28
CA ILE A 13 5.05 -0.38 -1.73
C ILE A 13 3.90 0.01 -0.79
N PHE A 14 4.13 0.97 0.10
CA PHE A 14 3.09 1.48 1.01
C PHE A 14 1.93 2.12 0.26
N ALA A 15 2.20 2.98 -0.71
CA ALA A 15 1.18 3.63 -1.51
C ALA A 15 0.31 2.60 -2.25
N ASP A 16 0.92 1.57 -2.82
CA ASP A 16 0.21 0.54 -3.57
C ASP A 16 -0.62 -0.39 -2.67
N ILE A 17 -0.14 -0.71 -1.45
CA ILE A 17 -0.94 -1.43 -0.46
C ILE A 17 -2.14 -0.56 -0.04
N LEU A 18 -1.93 0.72 0.27
CA LEU A 18 -3.00 1.62 0.71
C LEU A 18 -4.05 1.84 -0.38
N ARG A 19 -3.65 2.01 -1.64
CA ARG A 19 -4.56 2.06 -2.80
C ARG A 19 -5.40 0.78 -2.91
N ALA A 20 -4.76 -0.39 -2.77
CA ALA A 20 -5.46 -1.67 -2.78
C ALA A 20 -6.47 -1.82 -1.64
N VAL A 21 -6.23 -1.20 -0.48
CA VAL A 21 -7.17 -1.18 0.65
C VAL A 21 -8.29 -0.14 0.44
N ALA A 22 -8.02 1.00 -0.19
CA ALA A 22 -8.99 2.07 -0.39
C ALA A 22 -10.11 1.71 -1.39
N ASP A 23 -9.79 0.97 -2.45
CA ASP A 23 -10.73 0.73 -3.57
C ASP A 23 -11.87 -0.26 -3.22
N ASP A 24 -11.66 -1.19 -2.27
CA ASP A 24 -12.53 -2.36 -2.08
C ASP A 24 -13.28 -2.38 -0.71
N GLY A 25 -13.19 -1.33 0.12
CA GLY A 25 -13.78 -1.31 1.48
C GLY A 25 -12.92 -2.10 2.50
N PRO A 26 -13.48 -2.78 3.53
CA PRO A 26 -12.68 -3.63 4.41
C PRO A 26 -12.05 -4.79 3.61
N VAL A 27 -10.75 -4.67 3.30
CA VAL A 27 -10.09 -5.61 2.39
C VAL A 27 -9.45 -6.75 3.17
N LYS A 28 -9.83 -7.99 2.85
CA LYS A 28 -9.15 -9.18 3.34
C LYS A 28 -7.73 -9.22 2.78
N VAL A 29 -6.76 -9.63 3.61
CA VAL A 29 -5.33 -9.74 3.24
C VAL A 29 -5.11 -10.45 1.90
N THR A 30 -5.94 -11.44 1.58
CA THR A 30 -5.88 -12.20 0.32
C THR A 30 -6.12 -11.36 -0.93
N HIS A 31 -6.94 -10.30 -0.88
CA HIS A 31 -7.14 -9.38 -2.01
C HIS A 31 -5.94 -8.43 -2.19
N VAL A 32 -5.35 -7.96 -1.09
CA VAL A 32 -4.15 -7.09 -1.11
C VAL A 32 -2.94 -7.85 -1.66
N LEU A 33 -2.84 -9.15 -1.39
CA LEU A 33 -1.74 -10.01 -1.82
C LEU A 33 -1.67 -10.17 -3.35
N TYR A 34 -2.81 -10.27 -4.01
CA TYR A 34 -2.88 -10.33 -5.48
C TYR A 34 -2.48 -9.01 -6.15
N LYS A 35 -2.81 -7.86 -5.54
CA LYS A 35 -2.52 -6.53 -6.12
C LYS A 35 -1.09 -6.05 -5.86
N ALA A 36 -0.49 -6.42 -4.73
CA ALA A 36 0.79 -5.86 -4.31
C ALA A 36 2.03 -6.52 -4.95
N ASN A 37 1.91 -7.70 -5.58
CA ASN A 37 3.03 -8.52 -6.09
C ASN A 37 4.12 -8.77 -5.02
N LEU A 38 3.68 -9.11 -3.80
CA LEU A 38 4.54 -9.37 -2.64
C LEU A 38 4.32 -10.80 -2.13
N SER A 39 5.36 -11.39 -1.52
CA SER A 39 5.18 -12.61 -0.72
C SER A 39 4.32 -12.31 0.52
N HIS A 40 3.66 -13.35 1.05
CA HIS A 40 2.79 -13.25 2.23
C HIS A 40 3.50 -12.60 3.43
N ASP A 41 4.73 -13.03 3.71
CA ASP A 41 5.50 -12.51 4.86
C ASP A 41 5.84 -11.03 4.71
N ARG A 42 6.21 -10.60 3.48
CA ARG A 42 6.51 -9.20 3.21
C ARG A 42 5.26 -8.34 3.35
N LEU A 43 4.14 -8.80 2.79
CA LEU A 43 2.88 -8.08 2.90
C LEU A 43 2.46 -7.92 4.36
N THR A 44 2.54 -9.00 5.14
CA THR A 44 2.18 -8.98 6.57
C THR A 44 3.03 -7.99 7.34
N LYS A 45 4.36 -7.96 7.10
CA LYS A 45 5.26 -7.00 7.73
C LYS A 45 4.94 -5.55 7.34
N TYR A 46 4.58 -5.29 6.09
CA TYR A 46 4.21 -3.95 5.67
C TYR A 46 2.84 -3.53 6.21
N LEU A 47 1.85 -4.42 6.26
CA LEU A 47 0.55 -4.15 6.88
C LEU A 47 0.69 -3.81 8.36
N GLN A 48 1.53 -4.55 9.09
CA GLN A 48 1.85 -4.22 10.48
C GLN A 48 2.47 -2.82 10.61
N GLN A 49 3.41 -2.45 9.73
CA GLN A 49 4.00 -1.09 9.75
C GLN A 49 2.99 0.01 9.40
N LEU A 50 2.06 -0.27 8.48
CA LEU A 50 0.98 0.65 8.14
C LEU A 50 -0.01 0.81 9.30
N GLU A 51 -0.29 -0.28 10.03
CA GLU A 51 -1.12 -0.27 11.24
C GLU A 51 -0.44 0.51 12.37
N GLU A 52 0.82 0.21 12.68
CA GLU A 52 1.63 0.92 13.69
C GLU A 52 1.76 2.42 13.39
N SER A 53 1.76 2.80 12.10
CA SER A 53 1.78 4.21 11.67
C SER A 53 0.40 4.86 11.59
N GLY A 54 -0.68 4.12 11.87
CA GLY A 54 -2.06 4.60 11.84
C GLY A 54 -2.59 4.92 10.44
N LEU A 55 -1.97 4.36 9.39
CA LEU A 55 -2.40 4.52 8.00
C LEU A 55 -3.51 3.53 7.64
N VAL A 56 -3.57 2.40 8.34
CA VAL A 56 -4.68 1.45 8.31
C VAL A 56 -5.11 1.09 9.72
N ILE A 57 -6.34 0.61 9.85
CA ILE A 57 -6.86 -0.04 11.06
C ILE A 57 -7.09 -1.50 10.72
N ARG A 58 -6.66 -2.39 11.62
CA ARG A 58 -6.95 -3.81 11.52
C ARG A 58 -8.28 -4.11 12.20
N GLU A 59 -9.20 -4.73 11.46
CA GLU A 59 -10.40 -5.32 12.01
C GLU A 59 -10.24 -6.84 12.05
N GLN A 60 -10.59 -7.46 13.18
CA GLN A 60 -10.73 -8.91 13.27
C GLN A 60 -12.19 -9.29 13.05
N ASP A 61 -12.46 -9.97 11.95
CA ASP A 61 -13.73 -10.66 11.72
C ASP A 61 -13.45 -12.18 11.72
N GLY A 62 -13.59 -12.79 12.90
CA GLY A 62 -13.29 -14.21 13.13
C GLY A 62 -11.81 -14.56 12.91
N GLU A 63 -11.53 -15.61 12.13
CA GLU A 63 -10.16 -16.09 11.88
C GLU A 63 -9.35 -15.23 10.88
N ARG A 64 -9.99 -14.28 10.18
CA ARG A 64 -9.34 -13.52 9.10
C ARG A 64 -9.25 -12.04 9.43
N ALA A 65 -8.03 -11.49 9.36
CA ALA A 65 -7.82 -10.06 9.48
C ALA A 65 -8.30 -9.33 8.22
N ALA A 66 -9.08 -8.27 8.42
CA ALA A 66 -9.36 -7.25 7.41
C ALA A 66 -8.62 -5.96 7.77
N TYR A 67 -8.30 -5.15 6.76
CA TYR A 67 -7.71 -3.83 6.97
C TYR A 67 -8.60 -2.78 6.33
N LEU A 68 -8.77 -1.67 7.04
CA LEU A 68 -9.47 -0.47 6.60
C LEU A 68 -8.47 0.68 6.50
N ILE A 69 -8.55 1.45 5.43
CA ILE A 69 -7.76 2.67 5.31
C ILE A 69 -8.28 3.75 6.27
N THR A 70 -7.38 4.51 6.87
CA THR A 70 -7.76 5.68 7.68
C THR A 70 -7.76 6.95 6.85
N ASP A 71 -8.27 8.06 7.40
CA ASP A 71 -8.10 9.39 6.81
C ASP A 71 -6.63 9.75 6.62
N LYS A 72 -5.77 9.30 7.55
CA LYS A 72 -4.31 9.49 7.47
C LYS A 72 -3.72 8.68 6.30
N GLY A 73 -4.17 7.44 6.12
CA GLY A 73 -3.81 6.61 4.97
C GLY A 73 -4.22 7.25 3.64
N THR A 74 -5.44 7.79 3.58
CA THR A 74 -5.96 8.47 2.38
C THR A 74 -5.13 9.73 2.05
N LYS A 75 -4.80 10.53 3.07
CA LYS A 75 -3.89 11.68 2.91
C LYS A 75 -2.50 11.25 2.42
N PHE A 76 -1.95 10.15 2.93
CA PHE A 76 -0.68 9.62 2.47
C PHE A 76 -0.71 9.31 0.97
N ILE A 77 -1.76 8.66 0.46
CA ILE A 77 -1.90 8.38 -0.98
C ILE A 77 -1.89 9.69 -1.80
N ALA A 78 -2.63 10.70 -1.35
CA ALA A 78 -2.71 11.99 -2.04
C ALA A 78 -1.35 12.71 -2.09
N GLU A 79 -0.63 12.76 -0.97
CA GLU A 79 0.70 13.39 -0.92
C GLU A 79 1.75 12.60 -1.70
N PHE A 80 1.69 11.26 -1.65
CA PHE A 80 2.58 10.42 -2.44
C PHE A 80 2.36 10.62 -3.94
N ARG A 81 1.11 10.77 -4.38
CA ARG A 81 0.79 11.09 -5.78
C ARG A 81 1.39 12.43 -6.22
N LYS A 82 1.29 13.48 -5.39
CA LYS A 82 1.93 14.78 -5.71
C LYS A 82 3.44 14.67 -5.84
N MET A 83 4.07 13.83 -5.01
CA MET A 83 5.50 13.55 -5.10
C MET A 83 5.86 12.81 -6.40
N GLU A 84 5.05 11.82 -6.80
CA GLU A 84 5.21 11.13 -8.10
C GLU A 84 5.09 12.11 -9.28
N GLU A 85 4.07 12.96 -9.28
CA GLU A 85 3.85 13.98 -10.31
C GLU A 85 5.00 15.01 -10.36
N PHE A 86 5.51 15.43 -9.19
CA PHE A 86 6.69 16.30 -9.11
C PHE A 86 7.92 15.62 -9.69
N ALA A 87 8.21 14.38 -9.29
CA ALA A 87 9.38 13.68 -9.79
C ALA A 87 9.34 13.49 -11.31
N ASP A 88 8.18 13.11 -11.85
CA ASP A 88 7.97 12.96 -13.30
C ASP A 88 8.21 14.28 -14.05
N ALA A 89 7.69 15.40 -13.52
CA ALA A 89 7.88 16.73 -14.11
C ALA A 89 9.35 17.17 -14.20
N PHE A 90 10.22 16.62 -13.35
CA PHE A 90 11.66 16.90 -13.33
C PHE A 90 12.52 15.74 -13.86
N GLY A 91 11.91 14.69 -14.42
CA GLY A 91 12.63 13.51 -14.93
C GLY A 91 13.36 12.71 -13.84
N LEU A 92 12.90 12.82 -12.59
CA LEU A 92 13.42 12.08 -11.44
C LEU A 92 12.72 10.72 -11.33
N ASP A 93 13.49 9.73 -10.90
CA ASP A 93 13.04 8.35 -10.80
C ASP A 93 12.89 7.94 -9.32
N ILE A 94 11.65 7.68 -8.88
CA ILE A 94 11.29 7.40 -7.47
C ILE A 94 10.32 6.22 -7.27
#